data_AF-A0AA38GIV3-F1
#
_entry.id   AF-A0AA38GIV3-F1
#
_cell.length_a   1.000
_cell.length_b   1.000
_cell.length_c   1.000
_cell.angle_alpha   90.00
_cell.angle_beta   90.00
_cell.angle_gamma   90.00
#
_symmetry.space_group_name_H-M   'P 1'
#
loop_
_entity.id
_entity.type
_entity.pdbx_description
1 polymer ?
#
loop_
_entity_poly.entity_id
_entity_poly.type
_entity_poly.pdbx_seq_one_letter_code
_entity_poly.pdbx_strand_id
1 'polypeptide(L)' 'MIVTSALIIWKGLMCFTGSESPVVVVLSGSMEPGFKRGDILFLHMSKAPIRAGEIVVFHVD' A
#
# COMPACT_ATOMS: atom_id res chain seq x y z
N MET A 1 22.22 15.13 2.70
CA MET A 1 22.14 14.25 1.51
C MET A 1 21.38 12.94 1.74
N ILE A 2 21.37 12.38 2.96
CA ILE A 2 20.67 11.11 3.25
C ILE A 2 19.13 11.29 3.31
N VAL A 3 18.64 12.34 3.98
CA VAL A 3 17.19 12.61 4.06
C VAL A 3 16.59 12.91 2.69
N THR A 4 17.30 13.69 1.86
CA THR A 4 16.87 14.04 0.51
C THR A 4 16.80 12.83 -0.41
N SER A 5 17.75 11.89 -0.32
CA SER A 5 17.73 10.67 -1.13
C SER A 5 16.61 9.71 -0.68
N ALA A 6 16.39 9.57 0.64
CA ALA A 6 15.27 8.78 1.17
C ALA A 6 13.90 9.32 0.70
N LEU A 7 13.72 10.65 0.70
CA LEU A 7 12.50 11.29 0.19
C LEU A 7 12.30 11.09 -1.31
N ILE A 8 13.37 11.16 -2.10
CA ILE A 8 13.31 10.90 -3.55
C ILE A 8 12.90 9.45 -3.83
N ILE A 9 13.46 8.48 -3.09
CA ILE A 9 13.09 7.07 -3.22
C ILE A 9 11.62 6.87 -2.84
N TRP A 10 11.17 7.46 -1.73
CA TRP A 10 9.78 7.37 -1.28
C TRP A 10 8.80 7.98 -2.29
N LYS A 11 9.12 9.15 -2.86
CA LYS A 11 8.34 9.79 -3.93
C LYS A 11 8.39 9.00 -5.24
N GLY A 12 9.53 8.39 -5.58
CA GLY A 12 9.65 7.47 -6.70
C GLY A 12 8.74 6.25 -6.56
N LEU A 13 8.67 5.67 -5.36
CA LEU A 13 7.78 4.54 -5.05
C LEU A 13 6.30 4.92 -5.18
N MET A 14 5.89 6.09 -4.70
CA MET A 14 4.53 6.61 -4.91
C MET A 14 4.20 6.73 -6.42
N CYS A 15 5.09 7.36 -7.20
CA CYS A 15 4.87 7.53 -8.64
C CYS A 15 4.80 6.20 -9.40
N PHE A 16 5.63 5.22 -9.02
CA PHE A 16 5.68 3.91 -9.69
C PHE A 16 4.45 3.05 -9.36
N THR A 17 4.01 3.07 -8.09
CA THR A 17 2.86 2.30 -7.66
C THR A 17 1.53 2.94 -8.03
N GLY A 18 1.52 4.25 -8.33
CA GLY A 18 0.29 5.01 -8.55
C GLY A 18 -0.60 5.11 -7.30
N SER A 19 -0.06 4.78 -6.13
CA SER A 19 -0.74 4.83 -4.83
C SER A 19 -0.12 5.93 -3.99
N GLU A 20 -0.95 6.69 -3.27
CA GLU A 20 -0.47 7.69 -2.29
C GLU A 20 0.27 7.03 -1.12
N SER A 21 -0.07 5.77 -0.84
CA SER A 21 0.55 4.95 0.21
C SER A 21 1.06 3.64 -0.41
N PRO A 22 2.29 3.60 -0.95
CA PRO A 22 2.84 2.38 -1.56
C PRO A 22 3.04 1.24 -0.54
N VAL A 23 3.20 1.59 0.75
CA VAL A 23 3.42 0.63 1.84
C VAL A 23 2.47 0.95 2.98
N VAL A 24 1.69 -0.04 3.41
CA VAL A 24 0.79 0.05 4.57
C VAL A 24 0.99 -1.13 5.51
N VAL A 25 0.70 -0.94 6.79
CA VAL A 25 0.79 -1.99 7.80
C VAL A 25 -0.60 -2.36 8.31
N VAL A 26 -0.83 -3.65 8.49
CA VAL A 26 -2.09 -4.16 9.04
C VAL A 26 -2.14 -3.86 10.54
N LEU A 27 -2.97 -2.90 10.93
CA LEU A 27 -3.13 -2.48 12.32
C LEU A 27 -4.08 -3.38 13.12
N SER A 28 -5.03 -4.03 12.44
CA SER A 28 -6.10 -4.84 13.05
C SER A 28 -6.15 -6.23 12.43
N GLY A 29 -6.40 -7.26 13.25
CA GLY A 29 -6.56 -8.66 12.84
C GLY A 29 -7.91 -8.97 12.15
N SER A 30 -8.64 -7.97 11.64
CA SER A 30 -9.95 -8.18 11.00
C SER A 30 -9.88 -9.02 9.71
N MET A 31 -8.68 -9.20 9.15
CA MET A 31 -8.44 -9.99 7.93
C MET A 31 -7.79 -11.35 8.22
N GLU A 32 -7.87 -11.85 9.46
CA GLU A 32 -7.42 -13.20 9.79
C GLU A 32 -8.33 -14.27 9.15
N PRO A 33 -7.79 -15.39 8.62
CA PRO A 33 -6.40 -15.87 8.75
C PRO A 33 -5.42 -15.39 7.67
N GLY A 34 -5.87 -14.64 6.66
CA GLY A 34 -5.04 -14.25 5.50
C GLY A 34 -3.99 -13.20 5.80
N PHE A 35 -4.30 -12.25 6.69
CA PHE A 35 -3.38 -11.20 7.14
C PHE A 35 -3.37 -11.10 8.66
N LYS A 36 -2.18 -10.98 9.23
CA LYS A 36 -1.96 -10.81 10.66
C LYS A 36 -1.59 -9.37 10.98
N ARG A 37 -1.83 -8.99 12.23
CA ARG A 37 -1.39 -7.71 12.75
C ARG A 37 0.13 -7.60 12.62
N GLY A 38 0.59 -6.52 11.99
CA GLY A 38 2.01 -6.24 11.73
C GLY A 38 2.49 -6.64 10.33
N ASP A 39 1.66 -7.28 9.52
CA ASP A 39 2.03 -7.59 8.12
C ASP A 39 2.15 -6.31 7.30
N ILE A 40 3.18 -6.28 6.45
CA ILE A 40 3.46 -5.17 5.55
C ILE A 40 2.85 -5.49 4.19
N LEU A 41 1.94 -4.64 3.73
CA LEU A 41 1.31 -4.74 2.43
C LEU A 41 1.90 -3.71 1.48
N PHE A 42 2.25 -4.17 0.29
CA PHE A 42 2.65 -3.30 -0.81
C PHE A 42 1.44 -3.06 -1.71
N LEU A 43 1.04 -1.80 -1.86
CA LEU A 43 -0.11 -1.41 -2.66
C LEU A 43 0.35 -0.96 -4.04
N HIS A 44 -0.28 -1.50 -5.08
CA HIS A 44 -0.07 -1.10 -6.46
C HIS A 44 -1.42 -0.84 -7.12
N MET A 45 -1.62 0.40 -7.61
CA MET A 45 -2.83 0.78 -8.31
C MET A 45 -2.69 0.39 -9.79
N SER A 46 -3.23 -0.77 -10.15
CA SER A 46 -3.32 -1.19 -11.56
C SER A 46 -4.34 -0.32 -12.31
N LYS A 47 -4.12 -0.11 -13.61
CA LYS A 47 -5.07 0.57 -14.52
C LYS A 47 -6.26 -0.30 -14.91
N ALA A 48 -6.25 -1.59 -14.56
CA ALA A 48 -7.34 -2.52 -14.84
C ALA A 48 -8.54 -2.26 -13.90
N PRO A 49 -9.78 -2.56 -14.34
CA PRO A 49 -10.94 -2.49 -13.47
C PRO A 49 -10.81 -3.50 -12.32
N ILE A 50 -11.19 -3.08 -11.11
CA ILE A 50 -11.18 -3.92 -9.90
C ILE A 50 -12.12 -5.12 -10.10
N ARG A 51 -11.69 -6.31 -9.71
CA ARG A 51 -12.46 -7.56 -9.84
C ARG A 51 -12.79 -8.17 -8.48
N ALA A 52 -13.90 -8.91 -8.43
CA ALA A 52 -14.26 -9.66 -7.24
C ALA A 52 -13.16 -10.68 -6.89
N GLY A 53 -12.76 -10.71 -5.61
CA GLY A 53 -11.66 -11.54 -5.11
C GLY A 53 -10.34 -10.77 -4.92
N GLU A 54 -10.23 -9.53 -5.39
CA GLU A 54 -9.08 -8.66 -5.11
C GLU A 54 -9.21 -8.01 -3.72
N ILE A 55 -8.08 -7.89 -3.02
CA ILE A 55 -7.99 -7.20 -1.74
C ILE A 55 -7.64 -5.74 -2.04
N VAL A 56 -8.58 -4.83 -1.76
CA VAL A 56 -8.42 -3.40 -2.02
C VAL A 56 -8.37 -2.62 -0.72
N VAL A 57 -7.59 -1.54 -0.72
CA VAL A 57 -7.53 -0.57 0.37
C VAL A 57 -8.19 0.70 -0.11
N PHE A 58 -9.12 1.23 0.67
CA PHE A 58 -9.84 2.48 0.39
C PHE A 58 -9.79 3.38 1.62
N HIS A 59 -9.81 4.69 1.37
CA HIS A 59 -9.97 5.70 2.41
C HIS A 59 -11.46 5.97 2.60
N VAL A 60 -11.92 5.97 3.85
CA VAL A 60 -13.28 6.39 4.23
C VAL A 60 -13.14 7.63 5.09
N ASP A 61 -13.77 8.72 4.66
CA ASP A 61 -13.95 9.92 5.48
C ASP A 61 -15.18 9.78 6.39
#